data_AF-A0A074Z7R5-F1
#
_entry.id   AF-A0A074Z7R5-F1
#
_cell.length_a   1.000
_cell.length_b   1.000
_cell.length_c   1.000
_cell.angle_alpha   90.00
_cell.angle_beta   90.00
_cell.angle_gamma   90.00
#
_symmetry.space_group_name_H-M   'P 1'
#
loop_
_entity.id
_entity.type
_entity.pdbx_description
1 polymer ?
#
loop_
_entity_poly.entity_id
_entity_poly.type
_entity_poly.pdbx_seq_one_letter_code
_entity_poly.pdbx_strand_id
1 'polypeptide(L)'
;MSKVRFARYVLLLLLIQPSRERTSYDQRQTFLTMHNHLRDEIRTCKLRGQPPVKGPYEPMAWDSTVEAQAQKWADKCLFGHGELQGVGQNVAIASSVERAVKLWAEEYVNYDFAKGKCKRGKQCLHYTQMAWASSTSLGCGVKHCPKNGTTLYVCNYKPPGNYRGQKPYTAGTKKDCLTSTTVNGPKQKRSTTSGSGNLWQTRKTTAAKLISFLLILLLVRSPIPRNNKQTAH
;
A
#
# COMPACT_ATOMS: atom_id res chain seq x y z
N MET A 1 29.82 -25.19 -62.30
CA MET A 1 30.03 -25.33 -60.85
C MET A 1 29.31 -24.19 -60.14
N SER A 2 28.31 -24.49 -59.30
CA SER A 2 27.93 -23.67 -58.12
C SER A 2 26.64 -24.21 -57.50
N LYS A 3 26.77 -25.01 -56.43
CA LYS A 3 25.66 -25.31 -55.51
C LYS A 3 25.79 -24.34 -54.33
N VAL A 4 25.09 -23.21 -54.38
CA VAL A 4 25.00 -22.30 -53.24
C VAL A 4 23.99 -22.89 -52.25
N ARG A 5 24.48 -23.34 -51.08
CA ARG A 5 23.69 -23.84 -49.96
C ARG A 5 22.92 -22.68 -49.32
N PHE A 6 21.69 -22.45 -49.74
CA PHE A 6 20.83 -21.46 -49.10
C PHE A 6 20.21 -22.00 -47.81
N ALA A 7 20.41 -21.22 -46.74
CA ALA A 7 19.57 -21.12 -45.55
C ALA A 7 19.52 -22.31 -44.57
N ARG A 8 20.57 -22.44 -43.75
CA ARG A 8 20.49 -23.00 -42.38
C ARG A 8 20.06 -21.97 -41.32
N TYR A 9 19.52 -20.82 -41.72
CA TYR A 9 19.28 -19.67 -40.84
C TYR A 9 17.81 -19.23 -40.76
N VAL A 10 16.85 -20.16 -40.62
CA VAL A 10 15.42 -19.78 -40.46
C VAL A 10 14.81 -20.32 -39.16
N LEU A 11 15.61 -20.68 -38.15
CA LEU A 11 15.04 -21.19 -36.89
C LEU A 11 15.70 -20.61 -35.64
N LEU A 12 15.63 -19.30 -35.44
CA LEU A 12 15.96 -18.69 -34.15
C LEU A 12 15.31 -17.31 -33.89
N LEU A 13 14.08 -17.09 -34.36
CA LEU A 13 13.31 -15.86 -34.07
C LEU A 13 11.93 -16.15 -33.44
N LEU A 14 11.83 -17.12 -32.53
CA LEU A 14 10.55 -17.49 -31.92
C LEU A 14 10.47 -17.49 -30.38
N LEU A 15 11.38 -16.87 -29.63
CA LEU A 15 11.25 -16.85 -28.16
C LEU A 15 11.63 -15.53 -27.46
N ILE A 16 11.50 -14.38 -28.12
CA ILE A 16 11.40 -13.11 -27.35
C ILE A 16 9.92 -12.90 -27.04
N GLN A 17 9.38 -13.74 -26.15
CA GLN A 17 8.12 -13.37 -25.51
C GLN A 17 8.40 -12.12 -24.68
N PRO A 18 7.61 -11.04 -24.81
CA PRO A 18 7.75 -9.88 -23.94
C PRO A 18 7.69 -10.38 -22.50
N SER A 19 8.74 -10.10 -21.72
CA SER A 19 8.82 -10.52 -20.34
C SER A 19 7.59 -9.97 -19.63
N ARG A 20 6.69 -10.86 -19.23
CA ARG A 20 5.56 -10.50 -18.39
C ARG A 20 6.15 -9.85 -17.14
N GLU A 21 5.93 -8.55 -17.00
CA GLU A 21 6.43 -7.76 -15.87
C GLU A 21 5.86 -8.40 -14.61
N ARG A 22 6.73 -9.10 -13.88
CA ARG A 22 6.39 -9.78 -12.64
C ARG A 22 6.86 -8.91 -11.49
N THR A 23 6.08 -8.90 -10.42
CA THR A 23 6.49 -8.32 -9.14
C THR A 23 7.91 -8.78 -8.78
N SER A 24 8.82 -7.82 -8.56
CA SER A 24 10.22 -8.09 -8.26
C SER A 24 10.38 -8.69 -6.85
N TYR A 25 11.50 -9.35 -6.58
CA TYR A 25 11.79 -9.91 -5.25
C TYR A 25 11.67 -8.85 -4.15
N ASP A 26 12.24 -7.66 -4.36
CA ASP A 26 12.18 -6.57 -3.38
C ASP A 26 10.74 -6.09 -3.14
N GLN A 27 9.95 -5.97 -4.21
CA GLN A 27 8.52 -5.62 -4.08
C GLN A 27 7.76 -6.68 -3.27
N ARG A 28 8.01 -7.98 -3.50
CA ARG A 28 7.40 -9.06 -2.71
C ARG A 28 7.75 -8.92 -1.23
N GLN A 29 9.02 -8.67 -0.93
CA GLN A 29 9.49 -8.49 0.45
C GLN A 29 8.86 -7.26 1.11
N THR A 30 8.77 -6.14 0.41
CA THR A 30 8.10 -4.93 0.90
C THR A 30 6.63 -5.19 1.20
N PHE A 31 5.89 -5.80 0.27
CA PHE A 31 4.49 -6.16 0.50
C PHE A 31 4.34 -7.04 1.75
N LEU A 32 5.06 -8.16 1.80
CA LEU A 32 4.94 -9.13 2.89
C LEU A 32 5.32 -8.53 4.24
N THR A 33 6.43 -7.79 4.29
CA THR A 33 6.94 -7.16 5.52
C THR A 33 5.95 -6.14 6.06
N MET A 34 5.39 -5.29 5.21
CA MET A 34 4.45 -4.25 5.66
C MET A 34 3.10 -4.83 6.11
N HIS A 35 2.60 -5.87 5.44
CA HIS A 35 1.40 -6.58 5.88
C HIS A 35 1.62 -7.24 7.25
N ASN A 36 2.74 -7.93 7.41
CA ASN A 36 3.07 -8.60 8.67
C ASN A 36 3.41 -7.62 9.78
N HIS A 37 3.95 -6.43 9.48
CA HIS A 37 4.12 -5.36 10.44
C HIS A 37 2.78 -4.88 11.01
N LEU A 38 1.75 -4.68 10.16
CA LEU A 38 0.40 -4.35 10.63
C LEU A 38 -0.16 -5.42 11.57
N ARG A 39 -0.03 -6.70 11.18
CA ARG A 39 -0.48 -7.84 12.00
C ARG A 39 0.29 -7.91 13.32
N ASP A 40 1.59 -7.60 13.30
CA ASP A 40 2.42 -7.52 14.49
C ASP A 40 1.96 -6.42 15.45
N GLU A 41 1.64 -5.24 14.94
CA GLU A 41 1.16 -4.15 15.79
C GLU A 41 -0.21 -4.45 16.43
N ILE A 42 -1.06 -5.24 15.75
CA ILE A 42 -2.32 -5.73 16.33
C ILE A 42 -2.03 -6.70 17.48
N ARG A 43 -1.24 -7.75 17.24
CA ARG A 43 -0.98 -8.80 18.26
C ARG A 43 -0.10 -8.34 19.41
N THR A 44 0.73 -7.31 19.21
CA THR A 44 1.59 -6.70 20.25
C THR A 44 0.98 -5.45 20.88
N CYS A 45 -0.30 -5.15 20.62
CA CYS A 45 -1.05 -4.04 21.23
C CYS A 45 -0.47 -2.65 20.94
N LYS A 46 0.22 -2.48 19.80
CA LYS A 46 0.79 -1.20 19.36
C LYS A 46 -0.15 -0.42 18.44
N LEU A 47 -1.07 -1.09 17.74
CA LEU A 47 -2.04 -0.43 16.86
C LEU A 47 -3.15 0.25 17.67
N ARG A 48 -2.98 1.56 17.93
CA ARG A 48 -3.92 2.34 18.73
C ARG A 48 -5.34 2.33 18.16
N GLY A 49 -6.34 2.22 19.03
CA GLY A 49 -7.75 2.28 18.64
C GLY A 49 -8.31 0.97 18.08
N GLN A 50 -7.50 -0.08 17.98
CA GLN A 50 -7.92 -1.43 17.61
C GLN A 50 -7.61 -2.38 18.78
N PRO A 51 -8.50 -3.31 19.12
CA PRO A 51 -8.21 -4.31 20.15
C PRO A 51 -7.13 -5.28 19.64
N PRO A 52 -6.36 -5.91 20.55
CA PRO A 52 -5.52 -7.03 20.14
C PRO A 52 -6.36 -8.20 19.68
N VAL A 53 -5.69 -9.15 19.04
CA VAL A 53 -6.28 -10.43 18.67
C VAL A 53 -6.28 -11.39 19.87
N LYS A 54 -7.35 -12.20 19.98
CA LYS A 54 -7.40 -13.38 20.83
C LYS A 54 -7.32 -14.64 19.95
N GLY A 55 -6.42 -15.55 20.28
CA GLY A 55 -6.24 -16.81 19.57
C GLY A 55 -5.26 -16.73 18.40
N PRO A 56 -5.27 -17.73 17.49
CA PRO A 56 -4.31 -17.84 16.40
C PRO A 56 -4.32 -16.62 15.47
N TYR A 57 -3.15 -16.03 15.24
CA TYR A 57 -2.99 -14.85 14.41
C TYR A 57 -1.57 -14.77 13.85
N GLU A 58 -1.28 -15.67 12.92
CA GLU A 58 0.06 -15.83 12.40
C GLU A 58 0.41 -14.80 11.32
N PRO A 59 1.69 -14.51 11.11
CA PRO A 59 2.15 -13.79 9.92
C PRO A 59 1.68 -14.49 8.64
N MET A 60 1.34 -13.71 7.62
CA MET A 60 1.10 -14.22 6.28
C MET A 60 2.39 -14.74 5.66
N ALA A 61 2.29 -15.75 4.80
CA ALA A 61 3.35 -16.22 3.92
C ALA A 61 3.09 -15.78 2.48
N TRP A 62 4.17 -15.61 1.69
CA TRP A 62 4.02 -15.35 0.26
C TRP A 62 3.57 -16.61 -0.47
N ASP A 63 2.59 -16.48 -1.37
CA ASP A 63 2.10 -17.57 -2.21
C ASP A 63 2.16 -17.16 -3.68
N SER A 64 3.00 -17.86 -4.45
CA SER A 64 3.23 -17.58 -5.86
C SER A 64 2.00 -17.80 -6.75
N THR A 65 1.07 -18.67 -6.34
CA THR A 65 -0.18 -18.92 -7.08
C THR A 65 -1.16 -17.75 -6.88
N VAL A 66 -1.23 -17.23 -5.65
CA VAL A 66 -2.02 -16.04 -5.29
C VAL A 66 -1.45 -14.79 -5.98
N GLU A 67 -0.12 -14.68 -6.04
CA GLU A 67 0.60 -13.64 -6.78
C GLU A 67 0.26 -13.69 -8.28
N ALA A 68 0.32 -14.88 -8.90
CA ALA A 68 0.03 -15.02 -10.32
C ALA A 68 -1.38 -14.54 -10.68
N GLN A 69 -2.36 -14.81 -9.80
CA GLN A 69 -3.72 -14.31 -9.94
C GLN A 69 -3.81 -12.78 -9.78
N ALA A 70 -3.10 -12.21 -8.81
CA ALA A 70 -3.05 -10.76 -8.62
C ALA A 70 -2.38 -10.04 -9.81
N GLN A 71 -1.28 -10.58 -10.31
CA GLN A 71 -0.58 -10.07 -11.50
C GLN A 71 -1.47 -10.15 -12.74
N LYS A 72 -2.22 -11.24 -12.93
CA LYS A 72 -3.19 -11.37 -14.03
C LYS A 72 -4.21 -10.22 -14.04
N TRP A 73 -4.65 -9.76 -12.87
CA TRP A 73 -5.55 -8.61 -12.79
C TRP A 73 -4.81 -7.28 -13.01
N ALA A 74 -3.64 -7.10 -12.40
CA ALA A 74 -2.82 -5.90 -12.57
C ALA A 74 -2.47 -5.66 -14.05
N ASP A 75 -2.14 -6.73 -14.80
CA ASP A 75 -1.83 -6.69 -16.23
C ASP A 75 -2.96 -6.11 -17.09
N LYS A 76 -4.21 -6.14 -16.63
CA LYS A 76 -5.35 -5.55 -17.36
C LYS A 76 -5.34 -4.02 -17.30
N CYS A 77 -4.63 -3.41 -16.36
CA CYS A 77 -4.59 -1.96 -16.17
C CYS A 77 -5.99 -1.32 -15.98
N LEU A 78 -6.89 -2.05 -15.32
CA LEU A 78 -8.23 -1.59 -14.98
C LEU A 78 -8.32 -1.34 -13.47
N PHE A 79 -8.63 -0.12 -13.07
CA PHE A 79 -8.84 0.19 -11.66
C PHE A 79 -10.21 -0.32 -11.20
N GLY A 80 -10.19 -1.22 -10.23
CA GLY A 80 -11.37 -1.90 -9.70
C GLY A 80 -11.04 -3.32 -9.27
N HIS A 81 -12.00 -4.02 -8.67
CA HIS A 81 -11.84 -5.42 -8.31
C HIS A 81 -12.06 -6.34 -9.52
N GLY A 82 -11.32 -7.44 -9.54
CA GLY A 82 -11.32 -8.42 -10.64
C GLY A 82 -11.89 -9.79 -10.30
N GLU A 83 -11.31 -10.81 -10.93
CA GLU A 83 -11.67 -12.22 -10.73
C GLU A 83 -11.23 -12.72 -9.33
N LEU A 84 -12.17 -12.80 -8.39
CA LEU A 84 -11.95 -13.19 -6.98
C LEU A 84 -12.08 -14.70 -6.73
N GLN A 85 -11.52 -15.55 -7.58
CA GLN A 85 -11.63 -17.01 -7.43
C GLN A 85 -10.91 -17.47 -6.16
N GLY A 86 -11.65 -17.61 -5.05
CA GLY A 86 -11.14 -18.10 -3.77
C GLY A 86 -10.17 -17.15 -3.04
N VAL A 87 -10.16 -15.86 -3.39
CA VAL A 87 -9.26 -14.86 -2.80
C VAL A 87 -9.99 -13.56 -2.45
N GLY A 88 -9.54 -12.89 -1.40
CA GLY A 88 -9.85 -11.48 -1.16
C GLY A 88 -8.90 -10.60 -1.97
N GLN A 89 -9.23 -9.32 -2.18
CA GLN A 89 -8.41 -8.44 -3.01
C GLN A 89 -8.41 -7.00 -2.52
N ASN A 90 -7.21 -6.39 -2.47
CA ASN A 90 -7.01 -4.97 -2.33
C ASN A 90 -6.40 -4.40 -3.62
N VAL A 91 -6.83 -3.21 -4.02
CA VAL A 91 -6.38 -2.53 -5.25
C VAL A 91 -6.05 -1.07 -4.94
N ALA A 92 -4.97 -0.56 -5.52
CA ALA A 92 -4.57 0.84 -5.39
C ALA A 92 -3.86 1.33 -6.65
N ILE A 93 -4.01 2.63 -6.92
CA ILE A 93 -3.06 3.38 -7.74
C ILE A 93 -2.18 4.18 -6.78
N ALA A 94 -0.86 4.03 -6.89
CA ALA A 94 0.09 4.67 -6.00
C ALA A 94 1.43 4.95 -6.70
N SER A 95 2.29 5.71 -6.03
CA SER A 95 3.66 5.98 -6.52
C SER A 95 4.64 4.85 -6.20
N SER A 96 4.37 4.02 -5.19
CA SER A 96 5.23 2.91 -4.78
C SER A 96 4.43 1.81 -4.07
N VAL A 97 5.08 0.66 -3.85
CA VAL A 97 4.53 -0.45 -3.05
C VAL A 97 4.22 0.03 -1.63
N GLU A 98 5.15 0.75 -1.00
CA GLU A 98 4.99 1.27 0.36
C GLU A 98 3.78 2.18 0.45
N ARG A 99 3.59 3.06 -0.55
CA ARG A 99 2.44 3.97 -0.55
C ARG A 99 1.12 3.21 -0.71
N ALA A 100 1.06 2.19 -1.57
CA ALA A 100 -0.12 1.36 -1.74
C ALA A 100 -0.50 0.65 -0.44
N VAL A 101 0.46 -0.02 0.22
CA VAL A 101 0.20 -0.74 1.47
C VAL A 101 -0.18 0.23 2.60
N LYS A 102 0.44 1.41 2.65
CA LYS A 102 0.12 2.45 3.64
C LYS A 102 -1.29 2.99 3.47
N LEU A 103 -1.74 3.24 2.23
CA LEU A 103 -3.13 3.65 1.96
C LEU A 103 -4.14 2.67 2.53
N TRP A 104 -3.91 1.37 2.33
CA TRP A 104 -4.79 0.32 2.84
C TRP A 104 -4.72 0.18 4.36
N ALA A 105 -3.52 0.15 4.94
CA ALA A 105 -3.33 -0.03 6.37
C ALA A 105 -3.89 1.14 7.18
N GLU A 106 -3.65 2.38 6.74
CA GLU A 106 -4.09 3.62 7.42
C GLU A 106 -5.62 3.70 7.60
N GLU A 107 -6.39 2.92 6.84
CA GLU A 107 -7.84 2.82 7.05
C GLU A 107 -8.22 2.21 8.41
N TYR A 108 -7.28 1.66 9.19
CA TYR A 108 -7.54 1.19 10.56
C TYR A 108 -8.18 2.28 11.43
N VAL A 109 -7.86 3.56 11.20
CA VAL A 109 -8.47 4.68 11.93
C VAL A 109 -9.95 4.86 11.60
N ASN A 110 -10.40 4.31 10.48
CA ASN A 110 -11.77 4.37 9.99
C ASN A 110 -12.61 3.15 10.40
N TYR A 111 -12.01 2.09 10.93
CA TYR A 111 -12.74 0.90 11.37
C TYR A 111 -13.21 1.02 12.82
N ASP A 112 -14.51 0.90 13.05
CA ASP A 112 -15.09 0.74 14.39
C ASP A 112 -15.18 -0.76 14.70
N PHE A 113 -14.21 -1.29 15.44
CA PHE A 113 -14.13 -2.70 15.76
C PHE A 113 -15.31 -3.18 16.61
N ALA A 114 -15.80 -2.33 17.53
CA ALA A 114 -16.94 -2.68 18.38
C ALA A 114 -18.18 -2.93 17.52
N LYS A 115 -18.45 -2.02 16.58
CA LYS A 115 -19.58 -2.13 15.63
C LYS A 115 -19.33 -3.04 14.43
N GLY A 116 -18.09 -3.48 14.22
CA GLY A 116 -17.72 -4.33 13.09
C GLY A 116 -17.89 -3.66 11.73
N LYS A 117 -17.77 -2.33 11.63
CA LYS A 117 -18.04 -1.58 10.38
C LYS A 117 -17.16 -0.36 10.22
N CYS A 118 -17.06 0.14 8.98
CA CYS A 118 -16.43 1.42 8.73
C CYS A 118 -17.24 2.56 9.36
N LYS A 119 -16.54 3.60 9.81
CA LYS A 119 -17.14 4.90 10.15
C LYS A 119 -17.90 5.45 8.93
N ARG A 120 -18.98 6.20 9.19
CA ARG A 120 -19.87 6.72 8.16
C ARG A 120 -19.09 7.51 7.10
N GLY A 121 -19.27 7.14 5.83
CA GLY A 121 -18.62 7.80 4.69
C GLY A 121 -17.11 7.56 4.57
N LYS A 122 -16.57 6.54 5.26
CA LYS A 122 -15.14 6.18 5.21
C LYS A 122 -14.95 4.77 4.68
N GLN A 123 -13.77 4.53 4.10
CA GLN A 123 -13.32 3.20 3.68
C GLN A 123 -12.47 2.56 4.78
N CYS A 124 -12.64 1.26 4.95
CA CYS A 124 -11.89 0.42 5.89
C CYS A 124 -11.75 -1.04 5.45
N LEU A 125 -12.25 -1.37 4.25
CA LEU A 125 -12.28 -2.75 3.77
C LEU A 125 -10.90 -3.24 3.34
N HIS A 126 -10.00 -2.32 2.97
CA HIS A 126 -8.63 -2.70 2.68
C HIS A 126 -7.88 -3.06 3.95
N TYR A 127 -8.01 -2.24 5.00
CA TYR A 127 -7.45 -2.55 6.33
C TYR A 127 -7.98 -3.87 6.88
N THR A 128 -9.30 -4.06 6.87
CA THR A 128 -9.91 -5.28 7.45
C THR A 128 -9.47 -6.55 6.72
N GLN A 129 -9.24 -6.49 5.40
CA GLN A 129 -8.67 -7.61 4.67
C GLN A 129 -7.21 -7.90 5.08
N MET A 130 -6.38 -6.86 5.25
CA MET A 130 -4.99 -7.04 5.72
C MET A 130 -4.94 -7.61 7.14
N ALA A 131 -5.91 -7.21 7.98
CA ALA A 131 -6.02 -7.63 9.37
C ALA A 131 -6.72 -9.00 9.53
N TRP A 132 -7.20 -9.63 8.46
CA TRP A 132 -8.05 -10.82 8.56
C TRP A 132 -7.28 -12.03 9.10
N ALA A 133 -7.71 -12.60 10.23
CA ALA A 133 -6.98 -13.64 10.96
C ALA A 133 -6.75 -14.89 10.12
N SER A 134 -7.79 -15.35 9.43
CA SER A 134 -7.74 -16.58 8.63
C SER A 134 -7.02 -16.41 7.29
N SER A 135 -6.69 -15.19 6.85
CA SER A 135 -5.90 -14.98 5.64
C SER A 135 -4.42 -15.23 5.97
N THR A 136 -3.90 -16.36 5.53
CA THR A 136 -2.53 -16.83 5.82
C THR A 136 -1.59 -16.70 4.64
N SER A 137 -2.11 -16.56 3.43
CA SER A 137 -1.33 -16.43 2.20
C SER A 137 -1.58 -15.08 1.53
N LEU A 138 -0.50 -14.44 1.10
CA LEU A 138 -0.48 -13.16 0.39
C LEU A 138 0.23 -13.33 -0.96
N GLY A 139 -0.30 -12.70 -2.00
CA GLY A 139 0.41 -12.55 -3.26
C GLY A 139 -0.04 -11.29 -3.99
N CYS A 140 0.89 -10.53 -4.53
CA CYS A 140 0.61 -9.22 -5.12
C CYS A 140 1.20 -9.06 -6.52
N GLY A 141 0.48 -8.31 -7.36
CA GLY A 141 0.86 -7.92 -8.70
C GLY A 141 1.09 -6.41 -8.80
N VAL A 142 2.09 -6.01 -9.59
CA VAL A 142 2.38 -4.61 -9.91
C VAL A 142 2.38 -4.45 -11.41
N LYS A 143 1.71 -3.41 -11.91
CA LYS A 143 1.76 -3.07 -13.33
C LYS A 143 1.82 -1.57 -13.55
N HIS A 144 2.83 -1.12 -14.28
CA HIS A 144 2.82 0.22 -14.85
C HIS A 144 1.86 0.24 -16.06
N CYS A 145 0.96 1.21 -16.09
CA CYS A 145 -0.12 1.34 -17.06
C CYS A 145 0.10 2.58 -17.94
N PRO A 146 0.80 2.44 -19.10
CA PRO A 146 1.30 3.58 -19.87
C PRO A 146 0.20 4.52 -20.34
N LYS A 147 -0.96 3.97 -20.76
CA LYS A 147 -2.11 4.75 -21.22
C LYS A 147 -2.63 5.73 -20.17
N ASN A 148 -2.51 5.37 -18.90
CA ASN A 148 -3.04 6.14 -17.78
C ASN A 148 -1.95 6.85 -16.98
N GLY A 149 -0.66 6.69 -17.34
CA GLY A 149 0.48 7.25 -16.61
C GLY A 149 0.56 6.84 -15.13
N THR A 150 -0.06 5.72 -14.75
CA THR A 150 -0.23 5.29 -13.35
C THR A 150 0.31 3.89 -13.15
N THR A 151 0.62 3.53 -11.90
CA THR A 151 1.00 2.16 -11.53
C THR A 151 -0.11 1.55 -10.66
N LEU A 152 -0.61 0.41 -11.09
CA LEU A 152 -1.64 -0.36 -10.42
C LEU A 152 -0.99 -1.43 -9.52
N TYR A 153 -1.45 -1.49 -8.27
CA TYR A 153 -1.02 -2.46 -7.27
C TYR A 153 -2.24 -3.29 -6.85
N VAL A 154 -2.09 -4.61 -6.90
CA VAL A 154 -3.15 -5.56 -6.55
C VAL A 154 -2.57 -6.55 -5.56
N CYS A 155 -3.19 -6.74 -4.40
CA CYS A 155 -2.83 -7.83 -3.48
C CYS A 155 -4.04 -8.74 -3.30
N ASN A 156 -3.81 -10.04 -3.45
CA ASN A 156 -4.79 -11.08 -3.17
C ASN A 156 -4.45 -11.79 -1.86
N TYR A 157 -5.50 -12.23 -1.16
CA TYR A 157 -5.42 -12.85 0.17
C TYR A 157 -6.15 -14.18 0.17
N LYS A 158 -5.50 -15.23 0.68
CA LYS A 158 -6.09 -16.57 0.75
C LYS A 158 -5.96 -17.18 2.15
N PRO A 159 -7.03 -17.78 2.69
CA PRO A 159 -8.44 -17.58 2.35
C PRO A 159 -8.89 -16.11 2.28
N PRO A 160 -10.00 -15.80 1.57
CA PRO A 160 -10.57 -14.45 1.54
C PRO A 160 -11.04 -14.02 2.93
N GLY A 161 -11.01 -12.70 3.17
CA GLY A 161 -11.63 -12.08 4.33
C GLY A 161 -12.90 -11.33 3.98
N ASN A 162 -13.24 -10.35 4.82
CA ASN A 162 -14.34 -9.40 4.63
C ASN A 162 -15.73 -10.05 4.44
N TYR A 163 -15.97 -11.19 5.09
CA TYR A 163 -17.29 -11.80 5.12
C TYR A 163 -18.30 -10.88 5.80
N ARG A 164 -19.47 -10.71 5.17
CA ARG A 164 -20.52 -9.83 5.66
C ARG A 164 -20.92 -10.20 7.10
N GLY A 165 -20.92 -9.21 7.98
CA GLY A 165 -21.28 -9.38 9.39
C GLY A 165 -20.17 -9.97 10.27
N GLN A 166 -18.99 -10.26 9.72
CA GLN A 166 -17.85 -10.78 10.47
C GLN A 166 -16.79 -9.69 10.71
N LYS A 167 -16.03 -9.86 11.79
CA LYS A 167 -14.88 -9.02 12.13
C LYS A 167 -13.59 -9.67 11.62
N PRO A 168 -12.52 -8.88 11.36
CA PRO A 168 -11.28 -9.45 10.84
C PRO A 168 -10.62 -10.44 11.79
N TYR A 169 -10.88 -10.35 13.09
CA TYR A 169 -10.37 -11.26 14.09
C TYR A 169 -11.24 -11.23 15.34
N THR A 170 -11.01 -12.15 16.27
CA THR A 170 -11.64 -12.12 17.59
C THR A 170 -10.92 -11.12 18.48
N ALA A 171 -11.63 -10.15 19.06
CA ALA A 171 -11.04 -9.20 19.99
C ALA A 171 -10.54 -9.89 21.26
N GLY A 172 -9.31 -9.56 21.63
CA GLY A 172 -8.70 -9.89 22.92
C GLY A 172 -8.63 -8.68 23.85
N THR A 173 -7.96 -8.90 24.96
CA THR A 173 -7.66 -7.94 26.02
C THR A 173 -6.16 -7.72 26.11
N LYS A 174 -5.71 -6.83 27.01
CA LYS A 174 -4.27 -6.64 27.24
C LYS A 174 -3.52 -7.91 27.67
N LYS A 175 -4.23 -8.91 28.21
CA LYS A 175 -3.62 -10.21 28.59
C LYS A 175 -3.28 -11.07 27.37
N ASP A 176 -3.91 -10.80 26.23
CA ASP A 176 -3.69 -11.52 24.98
C ASP A 176 -2.56 -10.88 24.14
N CYS A 177 -1.99 -9.75 24.58
CA CYS A 177 -0.86 -9.13 23.89
C CYS A 177 0.38 -10.05 23.93
N LEU A 178 1.01 -10.29 22.78
CA LEU A 178 2.33 -10.92 22.75
C LEU A 178 3.40 -9.94 23.24
N THR A 179 4.22 -10.37 24.20
CA THR A 179 5.45 -9.68 24.57
C THR A 179 6.56 -10.08 23.61
N SER A 180 7.46 -9.15 23.28
CA SER A 180 8.53 -9.29 22.27
C SER A 180 9.52 -10.45 22.54
N THR A 181 9.39 -11.16 23.65
CA THR A 181 10.35 -12.13 24.19
C THR A 181 10.11 -13.58 23.78
N THR A 182 8.99 -13.92 23.13
CA THR A 182 8.64 -15.30 22.73
C THR A 182 8.89 -15.63 21.25
N VAL A 183 9.90 -15.01 20.60
CA VAL A 183 10.33 -15.43 19.25
C VAL A 183 11.36 -16.57 19.36
N ASN A 184 10.89 -17.77 19.68
CA ASN A 184 11.67 -19.00 19.43
C ASN A 184 11.38 -19.46 18.00
N GLY A 185 12.03 -18.82 17.03
CA GLY A 185 12.02 -19.19 15.62
C GLY A 185 13.40 -18.95 15.00
N PRO A 186 13.81 -19.72 13.97
CA PRO A 186 15.18 -19.71 13.47
C PRO A 186 15.61 -18.31 13.07
N LYS A 187 16.77 -17.89 13.60
CA LYS A 187 17.38 -16.58 13.39
C LYS A 187 17.59 -16.32 11.90
N GLN A 188 16.68 -15.60 11.25
CA GLN A 188 17.00 -14.92 10.01
C GLN A 188 18.01 -13.81 10.32
N LYS A 189 19.15 -13.82 9.62
CA LYS A 189 20.21 -12.80 9.74
C LYS A 189 19.58 -11.43 9.53
N ARG A 190 19.49 -10.67 10.62
CA ARG A 190 18.91 -9.34 10.67
C ARG A 190 19.94 -8.37 10.09
N SER A 191 19.67 -7.84 8.90
CA SER A 191 20.36 -6.64 8.41
C SER A 191 20.01 -5.50 9.35
N THR A 192 21.03 -4.89 9.95
CA THR A 192 20.90 -3.79 10.90
C THR A 192 20.57 -2.51 10.16
N THR A 193 19.32 -2.08 10.26
CA THR A 193 18.99 -0.64 10.23
C THR A 193 17.97 -0.40 11.32
N SER A 194 18.46 0.08 12.47
CA SER A 194 17.62 0.46 13.60
C SER A 194 16.85 1.73 13.25
N GLY A 195 15.55 1.55 13.00
CA GLY A 195 14.59 2.65 12.97
C GLY A 195 13.31 2.16 13.61
N SER A 196 13.21 2.26 14.94
CA SER A 196 11.95 2.04 15.66
C SER A 196 11.01 3.24 15.45
N GLY A 197 10.77 3.59 14.19
CA GLY A 197 9.76 4.53 13.75
C GLY A 197 8.50 3.77 13.42
N ASN A 198 7.36 4.28 13.88
CA ASN A 198 6.06 3.76 13.48
C ASN A 198 5.94 3.92 11.95
N LEU A 199 5.77 2.81 11.22
CA LEU A 199 5.78 2.76 9.75
C LEU A 199 4.58 3.50 9.12
N TRP A 200 3.55 3.75 9.91
CA TRP A 200 2.29 4.36 9.48
C TRP A 200 2.22 5.87 9.78
N GLN A 201 3.12 6.42 10.60
CA GLN A 201 3.16 7.84 10.90
C GLN A 201 3.71 8.58 9.69
N THR A 202 2.89 9.44 9.11
CA THR A 202 3.42 10.55 8.31
C THR A 202 4.31 11.40 9.20
N ARG A 203 5.60 11.52 8.86
CA ARG A 203 6.42 12.62 9.40
C ARG A 203 5.69 13.91 9.03
N LYS A 204 5.23 14.67 10.02
CA LYS A 204 4.77 16.05 9.79
C LYS A 204 5.98 16.80 9.23
N THR A 205 5.97 17.17 7.97
CA THR A 205 6.96 18.11 7.42
C THR A 205 6.65 19.47 8.03
N THR A 206 7.49 19.91 8.98
CA THR A 206 7.41 21.25 9.56
C THR A 206 7.93 22.25 8.54
N ALA A 207 7.16 22.53 7.49
CA ALA A 207 7.41 23.61 6.54
C ALA A 207 6.39 24.72 6.78
N ALA A 208 6.48 25.38 7.93
CA ALA A 208 5.74 26.60 8.23
C ALA A 208 6.49 27.37 9.32
N LYS A 209 7.48 28.16 8.88
CA LYS A 209 8.05 29.35 9.53
C LYS A 209 9.32 29.68 8.76
N LEU A 210 9.26 30.68 7.89
CA LEU A 210 10.34 31.60 7.47
C LEU A 210 10.00 32.26 6.12
N ILE A 211 8.87 32.98 6.02
CA ILE A 211 8.77 34.15 5.13
C ILE A 211 7.85 35.16 5.83
N SER A 212 8.43 35.93 6.74
CA SER A 212 7.83 37.19 7.21
C SER A 212 8.95 38.04 7.76
N PHE A 213 9.84 38.53 6.90
CA PHE A 213 10.77 39.65 7.17
C PHE A 213 11.54 39.99 5.90
N LEU A 214 10.88 40.59 4.91
CA LEU A 214 11.57 41.36 3.85
C LEU A 214 10.53 42.16 3.05
N LEU A 215 10.08 43.28 3.64
CA LEU A 215 9.48 44.39 2.91
C LEU A 215 9.41 45.61 3.85
N ILE A 216 10.57 46.14 4.22
CA ILE A 216 10.69 47.50 4.73
C ILE A 216 11.93 48.14 4.08
N LEU A 217 11.72 49.32 3.49
CA LEU A 217 12.67 50.31 2.96
C LEU A 217 13.34 49.94 1.63
N LEU A 218 13.37 50.74 0.55
CA LEU A 218 12.99 52.13 0.21
C LEU A 218 12.91 52.13 -1.34
N LEU A 219 12.16 53.01 -2.02
CA LEU A 219 12.64 54.27 -2.62
C LEU A 219 11.37 55.03 -3.08
N VAL A 220 10.96 56.17 -2.50
CA VAL A 220 11.50 57.56 -2.54
C VAL A 220 10.66 58.49 -3.45
N ARG A 221 10.19 59.60 -2.84
CA ARG A 221 9.79 60.93 -3.37
C ARG A 221 8.37 61.21 -3.92
N SER A 222 7.52 61.72 -3.03
CA SER A 222 6.72 63.00 -2.98
C SER A 222 6.53 63.90 -4.24
N PRO A 223 5.63 64.93 -4.25
CA PRO A 223 4.15 64.94 -4.03
C PRO A 223 3.33 65.99 -4.92
N ILE A 224 1.97 66.02 -4.82
CA ILE A 224 0.99 67.15 -5.07
C ILE A 224 0.60 67.53 -6.56
N PRO A 225 -0.62 68.05 -6.94
CA PRO A 225 -2.03 67.92 -6.44
C PRO A 225 -3.17 67.79 -7.52
N ARG A 226 -4.40 67.53 -7.02
CA ARG A 226 -5.79 68.02 -7.39
C ARG A 226 -6.15 68.31 -8.87
N ASN A 227 -7.31 67.83 -9.34
CA ASN A 227 -8.59 68.55 -9.14
C ASN A 227 -9.84 67.76 -9.57
N ASN A 228 -10.93 68.10 -8.88
CA ASN A 228 -12.29 67.61 -8.97
C ASN A 228 -13.00 68.19 -10.22
N LYS A 229 -13.76 67.38 -10.97
CA LYS A 229 -14.87 67.87 -11.80
C LYS A 229 -16.06 66.92 -11.72
N GLN A 230 -17.16 67.50 -11.25
CA GLN A 230 -18.52 67.02 -11.24
C GLN A 230 -19.15 67.01 -12.66
N THR A 231 -20.23 66.21 -12.78
CA THR A 231 -21.44 66.34 -13.65
C THR A 231 -21.47 65.79 -15.08
N ALA A 232 -22.71 65.38 -15.44
CA ALA A 232 -23.28 64.83 -16.68
C ALA A 232 -23.21 63.27 -16.77
N HIS A 233 -24.30 62.50 -16.73
CA HIS A 233 -25.75 62.70 -16.93
C HIS A 233 -26.56 61.76 -16.03
#